data_AF-A0A3A0FCS8-F1
#
_entry.id   AF-A0A3A0FCS8-F1
#
_cell.length_a   1.000
_cell.length_b   1.000
_cell.length_c   1.000
_cell.angle_alpha   90.00
_cell.angle_beta   90.00
_cell.angle_gamma   90.00
#
_symmetry.space_group_name_H-M   'P 1'
#
loop_
_entity.id
_entity.type
_entity.pdbx_description
1 polymer ?
#
loop_
_entity_poly.entity_id
_entity_poly.type
_entity_poly.pdbx_seq_one_letter_code
_entity_poly.pdbx_strand_id
1 'polypeptide(L)' 'MTKHKKKTEIEIADEIIRKNMPKAAEVLISLLESKDAEVRAHAAAYIIERITGKPILIVTIRE' A
#
# COMPACT_ATOMS: atom_id res chain seq x y z
N MET A 1 -23.58 -21.14 -14.04
CA MET A 1 -22.99 -21.01 -12.69
C MET A 1 -21.90 -19.95 -12.73
N THR A 2 -22.18 -18.74 -12.26
CA THR A 2 -21.19 -17.64 -12.24
C THR A 2 -20.21 -17.86 -11.09
N LYS A 3 -18.98 -18.32 -11.41
CA LYS A 3 -17.86 -18.40 -10.45
C LYS A 3 -17.61 -17.00 -9.88
N HIS A 4 -18.07 -16.74 -8.66
CA HIS A 4 -17.64 -15.56 -7.92
C HIS A 4 -16.15 -15.74 -7.63
N LYS A 5 -15.31 -15.01 -8.37
CA LYS A 5 -13.86 -15.00 -8.15
C LYS A 5 -13.63 -14.44 -6.75
N LYS A 6 -13.08 -15.25 -5.83
CA LYS A 6 -12.70 -14.78 -4.49
C LYS A 6 -11.70 -13.63 -4.67
N LYS A 7 -11.98 -12.50 -4.01
CA LYS A 7 -11.05 -11.37 -3.94
C LYS A 7 -9.81 -11.79 -3.16
N THR A 8 -8.65 -11.37 -3.64
CA THR A 8 -7.36 -11.48 -2.94
C THR A 8 -7.36 -10.59 -1.70
N GLU A 9 -6.45 -10.86 -0.76
CA GLU A 9 -6.30 -10.06 0.45
C GLU A 9 -5.97 -8.59 0.13
N ILE A 10 -5.19 -8.35 -0.94
CA ILE A 10 -4.88 -7.01 -1.45
C ILE A 10 -6.14 -6.31 -1.95
N GLU A 11 -6.99 -6.98 -2.74
CA GLU A 11 -8.23 -6.40 -3.25
C GLU A 11 -9.22 -6.06 -2.11
N ILE A 12 -9.24 -6.88 -1.06
CA ILE A 12 -10.06 -6.61 0.13
C ILE A 12 -9.51 -5.39 0.89
N ALA A 13 -8.19 -5.32 1.09
CA ALA A 13 -7.54 -4.18 1.71
C ALA A 13 -7.80 -2.89 0.93
N ASP A 14 -7.67 -2.91 -0.39
CA ASP A 14 -7.93 -1.77 -1.28
C ASP A 14 -9.40 -1.30 -1.19
N GLU A 15 -10.35 -2.23 -1.08
CA GLU A 15 -11.76 -1.89 -0.91
C GLU A 15 -12.06 -1.25 0.45
N ILE A 16 -11.44 -1.75 1.52
CA ILE A 16 -11.57 -1.18 2.87
C ILE A 16 -10.96 0.22 2.91
N ILE A 17 -9.77 0.38 2.32
CA ILE A 17 -9.06 1.67 2.18
C ILE A 17 -9.93 2.69 1.43
N ARG A 18 -10.54 2.29 0.31
CA ARG A 18 -11.41 3.17 -0.48
C ARG A 18 -12.67 3.60 0.27
N LYS A 19 -13.24 2.73 1.10
CA LYS A 19 -14.44 3.04 1.89
C LYS A 19 -14.17 4.04 3.03
N ASN A 20 -12.91 4.17 3.45
CA ASN A 20 -12.52 5.12 4.50
C ASN A 20 -11.16 5.76 4.19
N MET A 21 -11.15 6.63 3.18
CA MET A 21 -9.92 7.31 2.74
C MET A 21 -9.23 8.12 3.85
N PRO A 22 -9.93 8.86 4.74
CA PRO A 22 -9.25 9.55 5.84
C PRO A 22 -8.50 8.58 6.75
N LYS A 23 -9.12 7.46 7.15
CA LYS A 23 -8.46 6.49 8.01
C LYS A 23 -7.30 5.78 7.31
N ALA A 24 -7.45 5.50 6.02
CA ALA A 24 -6.36 4.93 5.24
C ALA A 24 -5.17 5.89 5.11
N ALA A 25 -5.43 7.19 4.95
CA ALA A 25 -4.37 8.20 4.93
C ALA A 25 -3.64 8.26 6.27
N GLU A 26 -4.34 8.22 7.41
CA GLU A 26 -3.72 8.12 8.73
C GLU A 26 -2.80 6.91 8.86
N VAL A 27 -3.27 5.73 8.45
CA VAL A 27 -2.48 4.49 8.50
C VAL A 27 -1.22 4.60 7.63
N LEU A 28 -1.35 5.11 6.41
CA LEU A 28 -0.22 5.31 5.50
C LEU A 28 0.81 6.31 6.08
N ILE A 29 0.35 7.39 6.70
CA ILE A 29 1.22 8.34 7.40
C ILE A 29 1.96 7.65 8.55
N SER A 30 1.27 6.85 9.38
CA SER A 30 1.93 6.10 10.46
C SER A 30 2.97 5.10 9.94
N LEU A 31 2.75 4.48 8.77
CA LEU A 31 3.72 3.57 8.16
C LEU A 31 4.97 4.32 7.66
N LEU A 32 4.83 5.56 7.18
CA LEU A 32 5.96 6.42 6.84
C LEU A 32 6.81 6.81 8.07
N GLU A 33 6.24 6.77 9.26
CA GLU A 33 6.93 7.04 10.53
C GLU A 33 7.46 5.78 11.22
N SER A 34 7.30 4.61 10.60
CA SER A 34 7.79 3.33 11.16
C SER A 34 9.29 3.40 11.47
N LYS A 35 9.76 2.73 12.53
CA LYS A 35 11.21 2.61 12.81
C LYS A 35 11.92 1.68 11.83
N ASP A 36 11.17 0.75 11.24
CA ASP A 36 11.66 -0.17 10.23
C ASP A 36 11.83 0.54 8.88
N ALA A 37 13.06 0.55 8.37
CA ALA A 37 13.38 1.23 7.12
C ALA A 37 12.69 0.60 5.90
N GLU A 38 12.50 -0.71 5.91
CA GLU A 38 11.82 -1.43 4.83
C GLU A 38 10.33 -1.07 4.82
N VAL A 39 9.70 -1.02 5.99
CA VAL A 39 8.28 -0.60 6.11
C VAL A 39 8.09 0.84 5.60
N ARG A 40 8.96 1.77 6.00
CA ARG A 40 8.89 3.16 5.51
C ARG A 40 9.05 3.25 4.00
N ALA A 41 10.01 2.51 3.43
CA ALA A 41 10.27 2.51 1.99
C ALA A 41 9.08 1.97 1.19
N HIS A 42 8.47 0.87 1.66
CA HIS A 42 7.30 0.29 1.01
C HIS A 42 6.07 1.20 1.09
N ALA A 43 5.84 1.87 2.23
CA ALA A 43 4.76 2.84 2.37
C ALA A 43 4.93 4.02 1.39
N ALA A 44 6.15 4.56 1.28
CA ALA A 44 6.44 5.63 0.32
C ALA A 44 6.22 5.20 -1.13
N ALA A 45 6.72 4.02 -1.51
CA ALA A 45 6.54 3.46 -2.85
C ALA A 45 5.06 3.28 -3.20
N TYR A 46 4.26 2.72 -2.27
CA TYR A 46 2.82 2.55 -2.47
C TYR A 46 2.11 3.89 -2.72
N ILE A 47 2.42 4.92 -1.93
CA ILE A 47 1.83 6.26 -2.09
C ILE A 47 2.22 6.86 -3.45
N ILE A 48 3.50 6.81 -3.82
CA ILE A 48 3.99 7.37 -5.08
C ILE A 48 3.35 6.63 -6.27
N GLU A 49 3.26 5.30 -6.23
CA GLU A 49 2.59 4.52 -7.28
C GLU A 49 1.13 4.94 -7.42
N ARG A 50 0.42 5.18 -6.31
CA ARG A 50 -0.99 5.59 -6.35
C ARG A 50 -1.20 6.99 -6.92
N ILE A 51 -0.29 7.92 -6.66
CA ILE A 51 -0.35 9.30 -7.15
C ILE A 51 0.07 9.36 -8.62
N THR A 52 1.15 8.66 -8.98
CA THR A 52 1.77 8.77 -10.31
C THR A 52 1.23 7.77 -11.32
N GLY A 53 0.59 6.70 -10.85
CA GLY A 53 0.19 5.55 -11.67
C GLY A 53 1.38 4.76 -12.22
N LYS A 54 2.60 4.99 -11.71
CA LYS A 54 3.84 4.36 -12.19
C LYS A 54 4.39 3.42 -11.14
N PRO A 55 4.81 2.20 -11.52
CA PRO A 55 5.45 1.29 -10.59
C PRO A 55 6.78 1.86 -10.11
N ILE A 56 7.05 1.72 -8.81
CA ILE A 56 8.30 2.15 -8.17
C ILE A 56 9.15 0.92 -7.85
N LEU A 57 10.42 0.95 -8.25
CA LEU A 57 11.38 -0.09 -7.87
C LEU A 57 12.09 0.33 -6.57
N ILE A 58 11.92 -0.42 -5.50
CA ILE A 58 12.67 -0.24 -4.26
C ILE A 58 13.98 -1.03 -4.38
N VAL A 59 15.12 -0.33 -4.39
CA VAL A 59 16.44 -0.96 -4.38
C VAL A 59 16.94 -1.03 -2.95
N THR A 60 16.90 -2.23 -2.35
CA THR A 60 17.50 -2.48 -1.04
C THR A 60 18.95 -2.90 -1.23
N ILE A 61 19.89 -2.00 -0.95
CA ILE A 61 21.31 -2.34 -0.89
C ILE A 61 21.55 -2.97 0.48
N ARG A 62 21.93 -4.25 0.51
CA ARG A 62 22.39 -4.93 1.72
C ARG A 62 23.91 -4.84 1.73
N GLU A 63 24.47 -4.15 2.73
CA GLU A 63 25.92 -4.12 3.02
C GLU A 63 26.41 -5.46 3.60
#